data_AF-A0A1E5IKT0-F1
#
_entry.id   AF-A0A1E5IKT0-F1
#
_cell.length_a   1.000
_cell.length_b   1.000
_cell.length_c   1.000
_cell.angle_alpha   90.00
_cell.angle_beta   90.00
_cell.angle_gamma   90.00
#
_symmetry.space_group_name_H-M   'P 1'
#
loop_
_entity.id
_entity.type
_entity.pdbx_description
1 polymer ?
#
loop_
_entity_poly.entity_id
_entity_poly.type
_entity_poly.pdbx_seq_one_letter_code
_entity_poly.pdbx_strand_id
1 'polypeptide(L)' 'MCGKTFYKPLGITKTSAGSSTEVGGYAKKRKCSNGQFKINDTATVDEVKKMICQKDYQPLMKNWTIL' A
#
# COMPACT_ATOMS: atom_id res chain seq x y z
N MET A 1 19.71 8.59 -1.96
CA MET A 1 18.24 8.52 -2.07
C MET A 1 17.85 7.17 -2.67
N CYS A 2 17.61 6.15 -1.85
CA CYS A 2 17.00 4.90 -2.33
C CYS A 2 15.49 5.17 -2.45
N GLY A 3 15.08 5.76 -3.58
CA GLY A 3 13.70 6.16 -3.82
C GLY A 3 12.78 4.94 -3.95
N LYS A 4 11.56 5.03 -3.41
CA LYS A 4 10.50 4.03 -3.58
C LYS A 4 10.29 3.81 -5.08
N THR A 5 10.80 2.69 -5.62
CA THR A 5 10.73 2.43 -7.06
C THR A 5 9.36 1.89 -7.40
N PHE A 6 8.60 2.66 -8.17
CA PHE A 6 7.39 2.15 -8.82
C PHE A 6 7.80 1.22 -9.97
N TYR A 7 7.56 -0.09 -9.80
CA TYR A 7 8.01 -1.17 -10.69
C TYR A 7 7.24 -1.27 -12.03
N LYS A 8 6.90 -0.13 -12.65
CA LYS A 8 6.23 -0.03 -13.95
C LYS A 8 6.83 -0.98 -15.03
N PRO A 9 8.16 -1.06 -15.22
CA PRO A 9 8.73 -1.89 -16.28
C PRO A 9 8.43 -3.39 -16.11
N LEU A 10 8.04 -3.82 -14.92
CA LEU A 10 7.76 -5.22 -14.60
C LEU A 10 6.27 -5.58 -14.75
N GLY A 11 5.44 -4.66 -15.26
CA GLY A 11 4.02 -4.92 -15.52
C GLY A 11 3.15 -4.95 -14.26
N ILE A 12 3.63 -4.42 -13.12
CA ILE A 12 2.83 -4.35 -11.88
C ILE A 12 1.72 -3.30 -12.04
N THR A 13 0.46 -3.73 -11.90
CA THR A 13 -0.73 -2.86 -12.02
C THR A 13 -1.55 -2.76 -10.73
N LYS A 14 -1.21 -3.54 -9.70
CA LYS A 14 -1.87 -3.54 -8.38
C LYS A 14 -0.80 -3.45 -7.29
N THR A 15 -1.02 -2.57 -6.32
CA THR A 15 -0.15 -2.41 -5.16
C THR A 15 -0.99 -2.14 -3.91
N SER A 16 -0.50 -2.57 -2.75
CA SER A 16 -1.10 -2.26 -1.45
C SER A 16 -0.42 -1.02 -0.84
N ALA A 17 -1.16 -0.21 -0.09
CA ALA A 17 -0.66 0.99 0.57
C ALA A 17 -1.30 1.16 1.94
N GLY A 18 -0.57 1.73 2.91
CA GLY A 18 -1.06 1.88 4.28
C GLY A 18 -1.46 0.56 4.94
N SER A 19 -0.81 -0.56 4.56
CA SER A 19 -1.19 -1.90 4.99
C SER A 19 -0.89 -2.13 6.48
N SER A 20 -1.60 -3.07 7.09
CA SER A 20 -1.28 -3.67 8.38
C SER A 20 -1.32 -5.19 8.25
N THR A 21 -0.29 -5.85 8.77
CA THR A 21 -0.15 -7.32 8.80
C THR A 21 -0.47 -7.91 10.18
N GLU A 22 -0.82 -7.06 11.15
CA GLU A 22 -1.26 -7.45 12.48
C GLU A 22 -2.78 -7.75 12.50
N VAL A 23 -3.16 -8.78 13.26
CA VAL A 23 -4.58 -9.06 13.55
C VAL A 23 -5.16 -7.87 14.30
N GLY A 24 -6.15 -7.20 13.69
CA GLY A 24 -6.76 -5.99 14.25
C GLY A 24 -5.89 -4.74 14.15
N GLY A 25 -4.82 -4.72 13.34
CA GLY A 25 -3.86 -3.59 13.34
C GLY A 25 -4.39 -2.25 12.80
N TYR A 26 -5.61 -2.19 12.28
CA TYR A 26 -6.31 -0.93 11.97
C TYR A 26 -7.20 -0.42 13.13
N ALA A 27 -7.38 -1.20 14.21
CA ALA A 27 -8.18 -0.80 15.35
C ALA A 27 -7.45 0.22 16.24
N LYS A 28 -8.16 1.23 16.74
CA LYS A 28 -7.60 2.26 17.63
C LYS A 28 -7.13 1.74 19.00
N LYS A 29 -7.55 0.54 19.42
CA LYS A 29 -7.21 -0.05 20.72
C LYS A 29 -6.61 -1.44 20.51
N ARG A 30 -5.39 -1.59 21.03
CA ARG A 30 -4.49 -2.76 21.06
C ARG A 30 -3.84 -3.12 19.72
N LYS A 31 -2.51 -2.97 19.69
CA LYS A 31 -1.64 -3.70 18.76
C LYS A 31 -1.49 -5.12 19.29
N CYS A 32 -1.90 -6.11 18.51
CA CYS A 32 -1.49 -7.48 18.76
C CYS A 32 -0.02 -7.59 18.35
N SER A 33 0.85 -8.06 19.25
CA SER A 33 2.31 -7.97 19.09
C SER A 33 2.90 -8.77 17.92
N ASN A 34 2.10 -9.54 17.19
CA ASN A 34 2.57 -10.53 16.22
C ASN A 34 1.91 -10.29 14.85
N GLY A 35 2.51 -9.41 14.04
CA GLY A 35 2.19 -9.30 12.62
C GLY A 35 2.72 -10.51 11.83
N GLN A 36 2.05 -10.87 10.73
CA GLN A 36 2.46 -12.00 9.89
C GLN A 36 3.88 -11.83 9.31
N PHE A 37 4.24 -10.58 8.97
CA PHE A 37 5.58 -10.18 8.54
C PHE A 37 5.76 -8.67 8.78
N LYS A 38 7.01 -8.22 8.81
CA LYS A 38 7.35 -6.80 8.96
C LYS A 38 7.09 -6.05 7.66
N ILE A 39 6.39 -4.92 7.76
CA ILE A 39 6.15 -4.02 6.64
C ILE A 39 7.42 -3.20 6.37
N ASN A 40 7.85 -3.16 5.11
CA ASN A 40 9.02 -2.39 4.69
C ASN A 40 8.65 -1.02 4.09
N ASP A 41 7.49 -0.90 3.44
CA ASP A 41 6.97 0.38 2.95
C ASP A 41 5.80 0.86 3.82
N THR A 42 6.05 1.91 4.57
CA THR A 42 5.05 2.57 5.44
C THR A 42 4.33 3.72 4.73
N ALA A 43 4.43 3.81 3.39
CA ALA A 43 3.71 4.81 2.62
C ALA A 43 2.21 4.79 2.93
N THR A 44 1.67 5.96 3.20
CA THR A 44 0.23 6.16 3.26
C THR A 44 -0.39 6.00 1.88
N VAL A 45 -1.70 5.74 1.84
CA VAL A 45 -2.46 5.64 0.59
C VAL A 45 -2.30 6.91 -0.26
N ASP A 46 -2.28 8.10 0.35
CA ASP A 46 -2.17 9.36 -0.37
C ASP A 46 -0.76 9.62 -0.93
N GLU A 47 0.29 9.20 -0.22
CA GLU A 47 1.65 9.23 -0.77
C GLU A 47 1.78 8.32 -1.98
N VAL A 48 1.20 7.11 -1.92
CA VAL A 48 1.21 6.19 -3.06
C VAL A 48 0.42 6.75 -4.24
N LYS A 49 -0.75 7.36 -4.01
CA LYS A 49 -1.49 8.06 -5.08
C LYS A 49 -0.66 9.15 -5.74
N LYS A 50 0.02 9.99 -4.95
CA LYS A 50 0.90 11.05 -5.47
C LYS A 50 2.03 10.47 -6.31
N MET A 51 2.69 9.41 -5.84
CA MET A 51 3.74 8.72 -6.59
C MET A 51 3.24 8.16 -7.92
N ILE A 52 2.03 7.58 -7.95
CA ILE A 52 1.41 7.07 -9.19
C ILE A 52 1.11 8.23 -10.16
N CYS A 53 0.50 9.32 -9.67
CA CYS A 53 0.22 10.50 -10.49
C CYS A 53 1.49 11.14 -11.07
N GLN A 54 2.58 11.21 -10.29
CA GLN A 54 3.89 11.71 -10.76
C GLN A 54 4.53 10.86 -11.86
N LYS A 55 4.02 9.65 -12.09
CA LYS A 55 4.48 8.75 -13.16
C LYS A 55 3.53 8.73 -14.36
N ASP A 56 2.63 9.71 -14.44
CA ASP A 56 1.60 9.86 -15.48
C ASP A 56 0.60 8.70 -15.52
N TYR A 57 0.25 8.16 -14.35
CA TYR A 57 -0.78 7.13 -14.20
C TYR A 57 -1.97 7.62 -13.38
N GLN A 58 -3.12 7.02 -13.66
CA GLN A 58 -4.32 7.21 -12.88
C GLN A 58 -4.40 6.14 -11.77
N PRO A 59 -4.33 6.52 -10.49
CA PRO A 59 -4.59 5.59 -9.39
C PRO A 59 -6.09 5.25 -9.35
N LEU A 60 -6.42 3.97 -9.43
CA LEU A 60 -7.79 3.47 -9.30
C LEU A 60 -7.98 2.81 -7.92
N MET A 61 -8.87 3.37 -7.11
CA MET A 61 -9.29 2.75 -5.84
C MET A 61 -10.49 1.87 -6.14
N LYS A 62 -10.28 0.55 -6.16
CA LYS A 62 -11.37 -0.40 -6.35
C LYS A 62 -11.85 -0.89 -4.99
N ASN A 63 -13.14 -0.71 -4.71
CA ASN A 63 -13.82 -1.44 -3.64
C ASN A 63 -14.16 -2.87 -4.11
N TRP A 64 -14.66 -3.71 -3.19
CA TRP A 64 -15.02 -5.11 -3.48
C TRP A 64 -15.79 -5.20 -4.81
N THR A 65 -15.21 -5.93 -5.77
CA THR A 65 -15.92 -6.31 -6.99
C THR A 65 -16.74 -7.55 -6.65
N ILE A 66 -18.06 -7.43 -6.67
CA ILE A 66 -18.94 -8.60 -6.74
C ILE A 66 -18.77 -9.13 -8.18
N LEU A 67 -18.36 -10.40 -8.29
CA LEU A 67 -18.30 -11.11 -9.57
C LEU A 67 -19.70 -11.50 -10.03
#